data_AF-A0AAV4U6W0-F1
#
_entry.id   AF-A0AAV4U6W0-F1
#
_cell.length_a   1.000
_cell.length_b   1.000
_cell.length_c   1.000
_cell.angle_alpha   90.00
_cell.angle_beta   90.00
_cell.angle_gamma   90.00
#
_symmetry.space_group_name_H-M   'P 1'
#
loop_
_entity.id
_entity.type
_entity.pdbx_description
1 polymer ?
#
loop_
_entity_poly.entity_id
_entity_poly.type
_entity_poly.pdbx_seq_one_letter_code
_entity_poly.pdbx_strand_id
1 'polypeptide(L)' 'MRRMRFAGYICKMNASSLTFRIFNSIALGITTCGRPKLRWADCIEADFKVLRITNWKIIAKQRLEWKKIVGKTWLGSQ' A
#
# COMPACT_ATOMS: atom_id res chain seq x y z
N MET A 1 -0.72 1.79 -12.34
CA MET A 1 -0.83 1.90 -10.86
C MET A 1 -2.05 1.14 -10.27
N ARG A 2 -2.15 -0.20 -10.40
CA ARG A 2 -3.22 -0.99 -9.72
C ARG A 2 -2.94 -1.22 -8.23
N ARG A 3 -1.67 -1.31 -7.84
CA ARG A 3 -1.23 -1.61 -6.47
C ARG A 3 -1.63 -0.56 -5.43
N MET A 4 -1.48 0.73 -5.73
CA MET A 4 -1.91 1.81 -4.82
C MET A 4 -3.41 1.75 -4.56
N ARG A 5 -4.24 1.66 -5.62
CA ARG A 5 -5.69 1.52 -5.47
C ARG A 5 -6.07 0.36 -4.55
N PHE A 6 -5.44 -0.79 -4.74
CA PHE A 6 -5.68 -1.97 -3.92
C PHE A 6 -5.20 -1.77 -2.46
N ALA A 7 -4.07 -1.10 -2.24
CA ALA A 7 -3.60 -0.74 -0.90
C ALA A 7 -4.62 0.13 -0.15
N GLY A 8 -5.18 1.12 -0.84
CA GLY A 8 -6.22 1.98 -0.27
C GLY A 8 -7.53 1.25 -0.01
N TYR A 9 -7.85 0.22 -0.80
CA TYR A 9 -8.98 -0.66 -0.52
C TYR A 9 -8.73 -1.48 0.76
N ILE A 10 -7.55 -2.08 0.90
CA ILE A 10 -7.17 -2.84 2.11
C ILE A 10 -7.24 -1.96 3.36
N CYS A 11 -6.72 -0.72 3.32
CA CYS A 11 -6.77 0.20 4.47
C CYS A 11 -8.18 0.61 4.91
N LYS A 12 -9.20 0.42 4.06
CA LYS A 12 -10.62 0.66 4.38
C LYS A 12 -11.34 -0.60 4.86
N MET A 13 -10.75 -1.78 4.67
CA MET A 13 -11.30 -3.01 5.21
C MET A 13 -11.26 -2.98 6.73
N ASN A 14 -12.16 -3.73 7.37
CA ASN A 14 -12.14 -3.92 8.82
C ASN A 14 -10.80 -4.54 9.24
N ALA A 15 -10.29 -4.16 10.40
CA ALA A 15 -9.05 -4.68 10.97
C ALA A 15 -9.10 -6.21 11.22
N SER A 16 -10.31 -6.76 11.41
CA SER A 16 -10.54 -8.21 11.53
C SER A 16 -10.39 -8.97 10.21
N SER A 17 -10.40 -8.27 9.06
CA SER A 17 -10.25 -8.91 7.75
C SER A 17 -8.89 -9.58 7.63
N LEU A 18 -8.89 -10.85 7.19
CA LEU A 18 -7.67 -11.61 6.95
C LEU A 18 -6.69 -10.87 6.02
N THR A 19 -7.21 -10.23 4.97
CA THR A 19 -6.39 -9.46 4.02
C THR A 19 -5.68 -8.29 4.70
N PHE A 20 -6.38 -7.54 5.56
CA PHE A 20 -5.79 -6.45 6.33
C PHE A 20 -4.74 -6.97 7.33
N ARG A 21 -5.02 -8.10 7.98
CA ARG A 21 -4.09 -8.74 8.90
C ARG A 21 -2.81 -9.21 8.21
N ILE A 22 -2.93 -9.91 7.06
CA ILE A 22 -1.77 -10.34 6.26
C ILE A 22 -0.98 -9.14 5.74
N PHE A 23 -1.68 -8.09 5.28
CA PHE A 23 -1.05 -6.87 4.81
C PHE A 23 -0.25 -6.15 5.92
N ASN A 24 -0.70 -6.19 7.18
CA ASN A 24 0.03 -5.58 8.30
C ASN A 24 0.97 -6.55 9.03
N SER A 25 0.83 -7.86 8.84
CA SER A 25 1.65 -8.85 9.55
C SER A 25 3.09 -8.86 9.05
N ILE A 26 4.03 -8.81 9.98
CA ILE A 26 5.44 -9.06 9.70
C ILE A 26 5.62 -10.58 9.62
N ALA A 27 6.09 -11.08 8.47
CA ALA A 27 6.44 -12.48 8.33
C ALA A 27 7.79 -12.71 9.02
N LEU A 28 7.76 -13.29 10.21
CA LEU A 28 8.96 -13.69 10.95
C LEU A 28 9.42 -15.06 10.43
N GLY A 29 10.69 -15.19 10.03
CA GLY A 29 11.29 -16.45 9.59
C GLY A 29 12.31 -16.32 8.45
N ILE A 30 12.91 -17.45 8.07
CA ILE A 30 13.85 -17.54 6.95
C ILE A 30 13.03 -17.66 5.66
N THR A 31 13.26 -16.76 4.71
CA THR A 31 12.63 -16.84 3.38
C THR A 31 13.45 -17.77 2.50
N THR A 32 12.78 -18.62 1.72
CA THR A 32 13.43 -19.51 0.76
C THR A 32 14.22 -18.72 -0.29
N CYS A 33 15.43 -19.20 -0.60
CA CYS A 33 16.26 -18.63 -1.66
C CYS A 33 15.45 -18.51 -2.97
N GLY A 34 15.40 -17.31 -3.54
CA GLY A 34 14.65 -17.00 -4.77
C GLY A 34 13.34 -16.23 -4.55
N ARG A 35 12.75 -16.23 -3.35
CA ARG A 35 11.61 -15.35 -3.06
C ARG A 35 12.11 -13.89 -2.92
N PRO A 36 11.49 -12.90 -3.58
CA PRO A 36 11.85 -11.51 -3.38
C PRO A 36 11.81 -11.17 -1.89
N LYS A 37 12.89 -10.57 -1.38
CA LYS A 37 12.99 -10.20 0.04
C LYS A 37 11.93 -9.15 0.43
N LEU A 38 11.51 -8.31 -0.52
CA LEU A 38 10.50 -7.29 -0.26
C LEU A 38 9.09 -7.85 -0.33
N ARG A 39 8.31 -7.55 0.70
CA ARG A 39 6.87 -7.78 0.71
C ARG A 39 6.20 -6.77 -0.23
N TRP A 40 5.03 -7.14 -0.74
CA TRP A 40 4.22 -6.23 -1.55
C TRP A 40 3.90 -4.90 -0.86
N ALA A 41 3.68 -4.93 0.46
CA ALA A 41 3.49 -3.73 1.27
C ALA A 41 4.73 -2.82 1.27
N ASP A 42 5.93 -3.39 1.30
CA ASP A 42 7.20 -2.64 1.30
C ASP A 42 7.40 -1.96 -0.06
N CYS A 43 7.01 -2.63 -1.16
CA CYS A 43 6.99 -2.03 -2.48
C CYS A 43 6.04 -0.83 -2.55
N ILE A 44 4.89 -0.90 -1.89
CA ILE A 44 3.94 0.22 -1.81
C ILE A 44 4.51 1.35 -0.95
N GLU A 45 5.13 1.04 0.18
CA GLU A 45 5.80 2.06 1.00
C GLU A 45 6.93 2.75 0.23
N ALA A 46 7.69 2.01 -0.58
CA ALA A 46 8.69 2.59 -1.48
C ALA A 46 8.05 3.56 -2.50
N ASP A 47 6.92 3.19 -3.12
CA ASP A 47 6.20 4.09 -4.04
C ASP A 47 5.76 5.38 -3.35
N PHE A 48 5.18 5.26 -2.14
CA PHE A 48 4.73 6.42 -1.38
C PHE A 48 5.90 7.27 -0.87
N LYS A 49 7.06 6.65 -0.60
CA LYS A 49 8.30 7.36 -0.25
C LYS A 49 8.82 8.19 -1.43
N VAL A 50 8.78 7.67 -2.65
CA VAL A 50 9.10 8.43 -3.87
C VAL A 50 8.16 9.63 -4.03
N LEU A 51 6.88 9.46 -3.71
CA LEU A 51 5.90 10.54 -3.71
C LEU A 51 5.97 11.47 -2.48
N ARG A 52 6.89 11.22 -1.53
CA ARG A 52 7.05 11.94 -0.25
C ARG A 52 5.78 11.96 0.62
N ILE A 53 4.99 10.89 0.57
CA ILE A 53 3.76 10.73 1.37
C ILE A 53 4.03 9.72 2.48
N THR A 54 4.21 10.20 3.71
CA THR A 54 4.55 9.35 4.86
C THR A 54 3.32 8.73 5.52
N ASN A 55 2.20 9.46 5.60
CA ASN A 55 1.00 9.04 6.33
C ASN A 55 -0.12 8.46 5.45
N TRP A 56 0.26 7.79 4.36
CA TRP A 56 -0.68 7.39 3.30
C TRP A 56 -1.77 6.41 3.79
N LYS A 57 -1.53 5.60 4.83
CA LYS A 57 -2.51 4.66 5.39
C LYS A 57 -3.69 5.39 6.07
N ILE A 58 -3.41 6.50 6.75
CA ILE A 58 -4.44 7.37 7.34
C ILE A 58 -5.17 8.11 6.23
N ILE A 59 -4.43 8.64 5.26
CA ILE A 59 -5.01 9.34 4.11
C ILE A 59 -5.90 8.40 3.27
N ALA A 60 -5.53 7.12 3.16
CA ALA A 60 -6.31 6.11 2.45
C ALA A 60 -7.71 5.89 3.03
N LYS A 61 -7.89 6.11 4.33
CA LYS A 61 -9.22 6.07 4.98
C LYS A 61 -10.07 7.27 4.56
N GLN A 62 -9.47 8.42 4.29
CA GLN A 62 -10.16 9.60 3.81
C GLN A 62 -10.40 9.54 2.30
N ARG A 63 -11.66 9.38 1.89
CA ARG A 63 -12.02 9.16 0.48
C ARG A 63 -11.55 10.27 -0.46
N LEU A 64 -11.71 11.54 -0.06
CA LEU A 64 -11.37 12.71 -0.87
C LEU A 64 -9.86 12.84 -1.06
N GLU A 65 -9.10 12.81 0.02
CA GLU A 65 -7.64 12.92 -0.01
C GLU A 65 -7.00 11.75 -0.76
N TRP A 66 -7.52 10.54 -0.56
CA TRP A 66 -7.06 9.38 -1.32
C TRP A 66 -7.28 9.52 -2.83
N LYS A 67 -8.42 10.08 -3.25
CA LYS A 67 -8.71 10.32 -4.67
C LYS A 67 -7.74 11.35 -5.27
N LYS A 68 -7.31 12.37 -4.51
CA LYS A 68 -6.30 13.34 -4.97
C LYS A 68 -4.97 12.67 -5.25
N ILE A 69 -4.51 11.78 -4.37
CA ILE A 69 -3.23 11.07 -4.51
C ILE A 69 -3.27 10.08 -5.68
N VAL A 70 -4.29 9.22 -5.71
CA VAL A 70 -4.47 8.23 -6.78
C VAL A 70 -4.77 8.90 -8.13
N GLY A 71 -5.44 10.06 -8.12
CA GLY A 71 -5.71 10.85 -9.32
C GLY A 71 -4.47 11.57 -9.86
N LYS A 72 -3.66 12.21 -8.99
CA LYS A 72 -2.40 12.86 -9.40
C LYS A 72 -1.43 11.89 -10.05
N THR A 73 -1.32 10.68 -9.51
CA THR A 73 -0.43 9.63 -10.05
C THR A 73 -0.89 9.09 -11.40
N TRP A 74 -2.13 9.34 -11.83
CA TRP A 74 -2.63 8.99 -13.15
C TRP A 74 -2.23 10.01 -14.23
N LEU A 75 -2.10 11.30 -13.88
CA LEU A 75 -1.78 12.38 -14.82
C LEU A 75 -0.29 12.43 -15.25
N GLY A 76 0.61 11.80 -14.50
CA GLY A 76 2.05 11.78 -14.80
C GLY A 76 2.54 10.52 -15.55
N SER A 77 1.63 9.79 -16.20
CA SER A 77 1.95 8.53 -16.90
C SER A 77 1.33 8.47 -18.32
N GLN A 78 0.90 9.62 -18.86
CA GLN A 78 0.64 9.84 -20.28
C GLN A 78 1.86 10.52 -20.90
#